data_AF-A0A934N6C3-F1
#
_entry.id   AF-A0A934N6C3-F1
#
_cell.length_a   1.000
_cell.length_b   1.000
_cell.length_c   1.000
_cell.angle_alpha   90.00
_cell.angle_beta   90.00
_cell.angle_gamma   90.00
#
_symmetry.space_group_name_H-M   'P 1'
#
loop_
_entity.id
_entity.type
_entity.pdbx_description
1 polymer ?
#
loop_
_entity_poly.entity_id
_entity_poly.type
_entity_poly.pdbx_seq_one_letter_code
_entity_poly.pdbx_strand_id
1 'polypeptide(L)'
;MTNELGLVGETPPEAMAQQGAGGVLKQIPPGLRGAAIELSHWGFGAAGGSLFGVLPRSVRRRGWAGPVYGLLIWLSFELGLAPALGLSQARTPRLIERAAFAADHVLYGVVLAKGLERQHT
;
A
#
# COMPACT_ATOMS: atom_id res chain seq x y z
N MET A 1 8.90 -6.99 0.95
CA MET A 1 10.27 -7.47 0.63
C MET A 1 11.36 -6.48 1.07
N THR A 2 11.06 -5.21 1.29
CA THR A 2 11.97 -4.17 1.79
C THR A 2 12.22 -4.23 3.31
N ASN A 3 11.33 -4.86 4.08
CA ASN A 3 11.48 -5.09 5.52
C ASN A 3 12.61 -6.06 5.89
N GLU A 4 12.84 -7.10 5.08
CA GLU A 4 13.87 -8.13 5.36
C GLU A 4 15.30 -7.63 5.11
N LEU A 5 15.45 -6.48 4.45
CA LEU A 5 16.75 -5.87 4.12
C LEU A 5 17.17 -4.79 5.14
N GLY A 6 16.37 -4.51 6.18
CA GLY A 6 16.71 -3.53 7.22
C GLY A 6 16.85 -2.08 6.73
N LEU A 7 16.36 -1.77 5.53
CA LEU A 7 16.45 -0.45 4.89
C LEU A 7 15.30 0.48 5.28
N VAL A 8 14.24 -0.07 5.88
CA VAL A 8 13.06 0.65 6.36
C VAL A 8 12.85 0.23 7.80
N GLY A 9 12.79 1.19 8.73
CA GLY A 9 12.67 0.90 10.16
C GLY A 9 11.30 0.37 10.53
N GLU A 10 10.26 1.15 10.22
CA GLU A 10 8.85 0.76 10.45
C GLU A 10 8.09 0.83 9.14
N THR A 11 7.32 -0.21 8.88
CA THR A 11 6.46 -0.30 7.71
C THR A 11 5.23 0.59 7.96
N PRO A 12 4.61 1.20 6.92
CA PRO A 12 3.55 2.21 7.09
C PRO A 12 2.39 1.79 8.03
N PRO A 13 1.94 0.52 8.04
CA PRO A 13 0.95 0.02 8.99
C PRO A 13 1.43 -0.02 10.46
N GLU A 14 2.71 -0.28 10.74
CA GLU A 14 3.29 -0.20 12.10
C GLU A 14 3.35 1.25 12.59
N ALA A 15 3.70 2.20 11.71
CA ALA A 15 3.66 3.62 12.02
C ALA A 15 2.21 4.11 12.27
N MET A 16 1.23 3.60 11.50
CA MET A 16 -0.20 3.83 11.75
C MET A 16 -0.65 3.28 13.11
N ALA A 17 -0.18 2.09 13.49
CA ALA A 17 -0.50 1.43 14.76
C ALA A 17 0.09 2.14 15.98
N GLN A 18 1.26 2.75 15.83
CA GLN A 18 1.90 3.52 16.89
C GLN A 18 1.33 4.94 17.03
N GLN A 19 0.90 5.59 15.94
CA GLN A 19 0.71 7.05 15.97
C GLN A 19 -0.67 7.55 15.51
N GLY A 20 -1.39 6.89 14.59
CA GLY A 20 -2.61 7.45 13.97
C GLY A 20 -3.91 6.68 14.23
N ALA A 21 -3.85 5.37 14.44
CA ALA A 21 -5.03 4.55 14.68
C ALA A 21 -5.41 4.47 16.17
N GLY A 22 -4.93 5.41 17.00
CA GLY A 22 -5.10 5.38 18.46
C GLY A 22 -6.54 5.29 18.96
N GLY A 23 -7.57 5.55 18.15
CA GLY A 23 -8.97 5.30 18.51
C GLY A 23 -9.43 3.85 18.24
N VAL A 24 -9.23 3.37 17.01
CA VAL A 24 -9.71 2.05 16.56
C VAL A 24 -8.75 0.93 16.97
N LEU A 25 -7.43 1.13 16.83
CA LEU A 25 -6.42 0.15 17.24
C LEU A 25 -6.31 0.02 18.76
N LYS A 26 -6.72 1.03 19.54
CA LYS A 26 -6.88 0.90 21.01
C LYS A 26 -8.07 0.02 21.39
N GLN A 27 -9.12 -0.03 20.56
CA GLN A 27 -10.25 -0.95 20.75
C GLN A 27 -9.86 -2.40 20.41
N ILE A 28 -8.78 -2.60 19.65
CA ILE A 28 -8.27 -3.92 19.32
C ILE A 28 -7.34 -4.43 20.44
N PRO A 29 -7.57 -5.64 20.99
CA PRO A 29 -6.70 -6.24 21.98
C PRO A 29 -5.23 -6.24 21.53
N PRO A 30 -4.26 -5.93 22.42
CA PRO A 30 -2.84 -5.81 22.03
C PRO A 30 -2.29 -7.00 21.24
N GLY A 31 -2.70 -8.23 21.59
CA GLY A 31 -2.30 -9.45 20.88
C GLY A 31 -2.90 -9.63 19.48
N LEU A 32 -3.92 -8.85 19.12
CA LEU A 32 -4.60 -8.91 17.81
C LEU A 32 -4.25 -7.72 16.91
N ARG A 33 -3.50 -6.72 17.41
CA ARG A 33 -3.15 -5.54 16.64
C ARG A 33 -2.34 -5.88 15.39
N GLY A 34 -1.34 -6.76 15.52
CA GLY A 34 -0.55 -7.24 14.38
C GLY A 34 -1.41 -7.89 13.30
N ALA A 35 -2.32 -8.79 13.69
CA ALA A 35 -3.23 -9.44 12.76
C ALA A 35 -4.20 -8.45 12.09
N ALA A 36 -4.69 -7.45 12.82
CA ALA A 36 -5.57 -6.42 12.26
C ALA A 36 -4.85 -5.51 11.26
N ILE A 37 -3.61 -5.16 11.55
CA ILE A 37 -2.72 -4.41 10.66
C ILE A 37 -2.48 -5.20 9.38
N GLU A 38 -2.11 -6.47 9.51
CA GLU A 38 -1.86 -7.35 8.37
C GLU A 38 -3.12 -7.54 7.53
N LEU A 39 -4.26 -7.85 8.17
CA LEU A 39 -5.55 -8.00 7.50
C LEU A 39 -5.96 -6.72 6.76
N SER A 40 -5.70 -5.55 7.35
CA SER A 40 -5.94 -4.28 6.69
C SER A 40 -5.06 -4.17 5.44
N HIS A 41 -3.79 -4.51 5.53
CA HIS A 41 -2.87 -4.49 4.39
C HIS A 41 -3.32 -5.44 3.27
N TRP A 42 -3.67 -6.69 3.60
CA TRP A 42 -4.25 -7.65 2.67
C TRP A 42 -5.56 -7.14 2.05
N GLY A 43 -6.45 -6.58 2.87
CA GLY A 43 -7.73 -6.03 2.43
C GLY A 43 -7.59 -4.86 1.46
N PHE A 44 -6.69 -3.92 1.76
CA PHE A 44 -6.35 -2.81 0.87
C PHE A 44 -5.77 -3.33 -0.46
N GLY A 45 -4.86 -4.30 -0.41
CA GLY A 45 -4.31 -4.93 -1.61
C GLY A 45 -5.38 -5.65 -2.44
N ALA A 46 -6.26 -6.41 -1.81
CA ALA A 46 -7.34 -7.10 -2.50
C ALA A 46 -8.31 -6.11 -3.17
N ALA A 47 -8.76 -5.08 -2.43
CA ALA A 47 -9.64 -4.03 -2.96
C ALA A 47 -9.00 -3.26 -4.12
N GLY A 48 -7.73 -2.87 -3.96
CA GLY A 48 -6.96 -2.22 -5.03
C GLY A 48 -6.82 -3.10 -6.27
N GLY A 49 -6.62 -4.40 -6.10
CA GLY A 49 -6.57 -5.36 -7.21
C GLY A 49 -7.91 -5.51 -7.93
N SER A 50 -9.00 -5.58 -7.18
CA SER A 50 -10.36 -5.63 -7.74
C SER A 50 -10.67 -4.37 -8.56
N LEU A 51 -10.32 -3.19 -8.06
CA LEU A 51 -10.51 -1.92 -8.78
C LEU A 51 -9.71 -1.88 -10.08
N PHE A 52 -8.47 -2.37 -10.08
CA PHE A 52 -7.69 -2.51 -11.32
C PHE A 52 -8.35 -3.49 -12.30
N GLY A 53 -8.95 -4.56 -11.80
CA GLY A 53 -9.73 -5.53 -12.56
C GLY A 53 -10.99 -4.95 -13.22
N VAL A 54 -11.53 -3.83 -12.74
CA VAL A 54 -12.68 -3.15 -13.39
C VAL A 54 -12.24 -2.36 -14.63
N LEU A 55 -10.97 -1.98 -14.74
CA LEU A 55 -10.49 -1.19 -15.87
C LEU A 55 -10.68 -1.92 -17.22
N PRO A 56 -10.96 -1.17 -18.31
CA PRO A 56 -11.08 -1.76 -19.65
C PRO A 56 -9.84 -2.57 -20.04
N ARG A 57 -10.05 -3.72 -20.69
CA ARG A 57 -8.96 -4.62 -21.12
C ARG A 57 -7.93 -3.91 -22.00
N SER A 58 -8.36 -2.96 -22.83
CA SER A 58 -7.49 -2.13 -23.69
C SER A 58 -6.55 -1.21 -22.92
N VAL A 59 -6.89 -0.86 -21.68
CA VAL A 59 -6.04 -0.09 -20.76
C VAL A 59 -5.14 -1.05 -19.98
N ARG A 60 -5.69 -2.10 -19.37
CA ARG A 60 -4.93 -3.05 -18.54
C ARG A 60 -3.78 -3.74 -19.28
N ARG A 61 -3.93 -4.00 -20.59
CA ARG A 61 -2.90 -4.65 -21.42
C ARG A 61 -1.73 -3.74 -21.78
N ARG A 62 -1.81 -2.43 -21.49
CA ARG A 62 -0.69 -1.52 -21.73
C ARG A 62 0.37 -1.77 -20.68
N GLY A 63 1.62 -1.96 -21.09
CA GLY A 63 2.73 -2.28 -20.17
C GLY A 63 2.96 -1.25 -19.06
N TRP A 64 2.51 -0.01 -19.25
CA TRP A 64 2.59 1.06 -18.25
C TRP A 64 1.40 1.11 -17.28
N ALA A 65 0.26 0.48 -17.60
CA ALA A 65 -0.97 0.65 -16.83
C ALA A 65 -0.84 0.16 -15.39
N GLY A 66 -0.23 -1.01 -15.19
CA GLY A 66 0.07 -1.55 -13.86
C GLY A 66 0.98 -0.62 -13.04
N PRO A 67 2.20 -0.29 -13.52
CA PRO A 67 3.11 0.63 -12.85
C PRO A 67 2.48 1.98 -12.46
N VAL A 68 1.78 2.63 -13.40
CA VAL A 68 1.14 3.93 -13.16
C VAL A 68 0.01 3.79 -12.13
N TYR A 69 -0.78 2.73 -12.21
CA TYR A 69 -1.84 2.46 -11.25
C TYR A 69 -1.29 2.27 -9.82
N GLY A 70 -0.21 1.50 -9.68
CA GLY A 70 0.49 1.34 -8.40
C GLY A 70 0.95 2.68 -7.81
N LEU A 71 1.58 3.53 -8.63
CA LEU A 71 1.99 4.88 -8.21
C LEU A 71 0.81 5.76 -7.80
N LEU A 72 -0.32 5.69 -8.50
CA LEU A 72 -1.52 6.46 -8.15
C LEU A 72 -2.11 6.02 -6.80
N ILE A 73 -2.09 4.72 -6.49
CA ILE A 73 -2.48 4.22 -5.16
C ILE A 73 -1.57 4.81 -4.08
N TRP A 74 -0.26 4.74 -4.27
CA TRP A 74 0.71 5.31 -3.33
C TRP A 74 0.50 6.82 -3.13
N LEU A 75 0.35 7.58 -4.21
CA LEU A 75 0.08 9.02 -4.16
C LEU A 75 -1.24 9.35 -3.45
N SER A 76 -2.28 8.55 -3.67
CA SER A 76 -3.57 8.73 -2.99
C SER A 76 -3.45 8.54 -1.48
N PHE A 77 -2.57 7.63 -1.04
CA PHE A 77 -2.25 7.46 0.37
C PHE A 77 -1.46 8.66 0.92
N GLU A 78 -0.37 9.06 0.27
CA GLU A 78 0.49 10.17 0.72
C GLU A 78 -0.26 11.51 0.76
N LEU A 79 -1.12 11.78 -0.22
CA LEU A 79 -1.81 13.07 -0.36
C LEU A 79 -3.21 13.10 0.26
N GLY A 80 -3.85 11.95 0.45
CA GLY A 80 -5.22 11.86 0.97
C GLY A 80 -5.27 11.31 2.38
N LEU A 81 -4.97 10.01 2.53
CA LEU A 81 -5.13 9.30 3.81
C LEU A 81 -4.13 9.76 4.88
N ALA A 82 -2.85 9.91 4.52
CA ALA A 82 -1.82 10.31 5.47
C ALA A 82 -2.09 11.66 6.16
N PRO A 83 -2.38 12.76 5.43
CA PRO A 83 -2.72 14.04 6.06
C PRO A 83 -4.07 13.99 6.79
N ALA A 84 -5.09 13.30 6.24
CA ALA A 84 -6.40 13.19 6.88
C ALA A 84 -6.34 12.45 8.23
N LEU A 85 -5.40 11.52 8.39
CA LEU A 85 -5.16 10.77 9.61
C LEU A 85 -4.15 11.43 10.56
N GLY A 86 -3.64 12.62 10.23
CA GLY A 86 -2.64 13.32 11.03
C GLY A 86 -1.28 12.64 11.09
N LEU A 87 -1.02 11.67 10.19
CA LEU A 87 0.25 10.93 10.11
C LEU A 87 1.39 11.82 9.59
N SER A 88 1.07 13.02 9.08
CA SER A 88 2.06 14.02 8.63
C SER A 88 2.98 14.52 9.74
N GLN A 89 2.64 14.34 11.02
CA GLN A 89 3.52 14.69 12.14
C GLN A 89 4.48 13.57 12.59
N ALA A 90 4.30 12.36 12.05
CA ALA A 90 5.03 11.16 12.43
C ALA A 90 6.25 10.94 11.53
N ARG A 91 7.28 11.80 11.63
CA ARG A 91 8.49 11.80 10.78
C ARG A 91 8.19 11.96 9.29
N THR A 92 8.61 13.08 8.70
CA THR A 92 8.86 13.14 7.25
C THR A 92 9.78 11.99 6.86
N PRO A 93 9.31 10.98 6.11
CA PRO A 93 10.11 9.83 5.75
C PRO A 93 11.29 10.31 4.91
N ARG A 94 12.45 9.65 5.06
CA ARG A 94 13.63 9.99 4.27
C ARG A 94 13.30 9.80 2.79
N LEU A 95 13.93 10.57 1.90
CA LEU A 95 13.68 10.47 0.44
C LEU A 95 13.83 9.01 -0.07
N ILE A 96 14.76 8.26 0.52
CA ILE A 96 15.00 6.85 0.23
C ILE A 96 13.82 5.97 0.64
N GLU A 97 13.19 6.21 1.79
CA GLU A 97 12.02 5.45 2.26
C GLU A 97 10.81 5.70 1.36
N ARG A 98 10.60 6.96 0.94
CA ARG A 98 9.56 7.31 -0.05
C ARG A 98 9.79 6.62 -1.38
N ALA A 99 11.05 6.58 -1.84
CA ALA A 99 11.42 5.88 -3.07
C ALA A 99 11.19 4.37 -2.95
N ALA A 100 11.51 3.77 -1.80
CA ALA A 100 11.26 2.36 -1.54
C ALA A 100 9.76 2.04 -1.55
N PHE A 101 8.92 2.86 -0.90
CA PHE A 101 7.47 2.68 -0.93
C PHE A 101 6.90 2.85 -2.34
N ALA A 102 7.35 3.85 -3.09
CA ALA A 102 6.94 4.02 -4.49
C ALA A 102 7.33 2.80 -5.33
N ALA A 103 8.55 2.27 -5.17
CA ALA A 103 9.02 1.09 -5.88
C ALA A 103 8.19 -0.16 -5.55
N ASP A 104 7.88 -0.40 -4.28
CA ASP A 104 7.01 -1.51 -3.86
C ASP A 104 5.62 -1.41 -4.51
N HIS A 105 5.06 -0.20 -4.63
CA HIS A 105 3.76 0.01 -5.28
C HIS A 105 3.81 -0.15 -6.81
N VAL A 106 4.91 0.28 -7.44
CA VAL A 106 5.15 0.00 -8.87
C VAL A 106 5.19 -1.51 -9.10
N LEU A 107 5.94 -2.24 -8.28
CA LEU A 107 6.06 -3.69 -8.37
C LEU A 107 4.69 -4.37 -8.18
N TYR A 108 3.92 -3.95 -7.18
CA TYR A 108 2.55 -4.41 -6.96
C TYR A 108 1.69 -4.24 -8.23
N GLY A 109 1.74 -3.06 -8.87
CA GLY A 109 1.04 -2.79 -10.12
C GLY A 109 1.47 -3.70 -11.28
N VAL A 110 2.77 -3.99 -11.40
CA VAL A 110 3.30 -4.95 -12.39
C VAL A 110 2.77 -6.36 -12.15
N VAL A 111 2.78 -6.82 -10.90
CA VAL A 111 2.28 -8.15 -10.52
C VAL A 111 0.79 -8.27 -10.83
N LEU A 112 0.00 -7.24 -10.53
CA LEU A 112 -1.43 -7.18 -10.85
C LEU A 112 -1.69 -7.32 -12.36
N ALA A 113 -1.00 -6.51 -13.16
CA ALA A 113 -1.16 -6.53 -14.61
C ALA A 113 -0.83 -7.93 -15.18
N LYS A 114 0.27 -8.54 -14.75
CA LYS A 114 0.67 -9.88 -15.20
C LYS A 114 -0.26 -10.98 -14.68
N GLY A 115 -0.72 -10.90 -13.44
CA GLY A 115 -1.62 -11.88 -12.85
C GLY A 115 -2.97 -11.95 -13.57
N LEU A 116 -3.56 -10.77 -13.86
CA LEU A 116 -4.82 -10.69 -14.60
C LEU A 116 -4.65 -11.02 -16.09
N GLU A 117 -3.50 -10.75 -16.69
CA GLU A 117 -3.23 -11.19 -18.07
C GLU A 117 -3.26 -12.72 -18.18
N ARG A 118 -2.66 -13.44 -17.21
CA ARG A 118 -2.64 -14.91 -17.16
C ARG A 118 -4.00 -15.56 -16.94
N GLN A 119 -4.93 -14.91 -16.22
CA GLN A 119 -6.27 -15.46 -15.98
C GLN A 119 -7.20 -15.37 -17.21
N HIS A 120 -6.79 -14.64 -18.24
CA HIS A 120 -7.60 -14.44 -19.44
C HIS A 120 -6.91 -14.90 -20.74
N THR A 121 -5.91 -15.76 -20.63
CA THR A 121 -5.31 -16.55 -21.72
C THR A 121 -5.72 -18.00 -21.56
#